data_AF-A0A4V2AGK4-F1
#
_entry.id   AF-A0A4V2AGK4-F1
#
_cell.length_a   1.000
_cell.length_b   1.000
_cell.length_c   1.000
_cell.angle_alpha   90.00
_cell.angle_beta   90.00
_cell.angle_gamma   90.00
#
_symmetry.space_group_name_H-M   'P 1'
#
loop_
_entity.id
_entity.type
_entity.pdbx_description
1 polymer ?
#
loop_
_entity_poly.entity_id
_entity_poly.type
_entity_poly.pdbx_seq_one_letter_code
_entity_poly.pdbx_strand_id
1 'polypeptide(L)'
;MHDPGYRDTILDAVELLDEMEERLFTALVNTGMYGVYREVHRAFSVGDSYEFELRQFEDTGDASLDALLALLRHTVTTRERLRGLNELEDGPEGG
;
A
#
# COMPACT_ATOMS: atom_id res chain seq x y z
N MET A 1 16.22 -16.20 23.32
CA MET A 1 16.43 -16.95 22.07
C MET A 1 15.05 -17.27 21.55
N HIS A 2 14.67 -16.71 20.40
CA HIS A 2 13.37 -17.00 19.79
C HIS A 2 13.38 -18.39 19.16
N ASP A 3 12.20 -19.00 19.09
CA ASP A 3 12.00 -20.26 18.37
C ASP A 3 12.41 -20.11 16.89
N PRO A 4 13.01 -21.12 16.24
CA PRO A 4 13.38 -21.05 14.83
C PRO A 4 12.22 -20.64 13.91
N GLY A 5 10.98 -21.04 14.22
CA GLY A 5 9.79 -20.69 13.45
C GLY A 5 9.32 -19.25 13.64
N TYR A 6 9.87 -18.51 14.60
CA TYR A 6 9.56 -17.09 14.78
C TYR A 6 10.01 -16.27 13.56
N ARG A 7 11.22 -16.55 13.03
CA ARG A 7 11.75 -15.82 11.87
C ARG A 7 10.90 -16.05 10.63
N ASP A 8 10.50 -17.29 10.39
CA ASP A 8 9.64 -17.66 9.26
C ASP A 8 8.26 -16.99 9.38
N THR A 9 7.68 -16.96 10.59
CA THR A 9 6.40 -16.26 10.82
C THR A 9 6.51 -14.74 10.58
N ILE A 10 7.67 -14.14 10.87
CA ILE A 10 7.91 -12.71 10.57
C ILE A 10 8.04 -12.49 9.05
N LEU A 11 8.66 -13.42 8.31
CA LEU A 11 8.72 -13.35 6.85
C LEU A 11 7.32 -13.40 6.25
N ASP A 12 6.49 -14.36 6.66
CA ASP A 12 5.09 -14.47 6.23
C ASP A 12 4.30 -13.18 6.53
N ALA A 13 4.54 -12.57 7.69
CA ALA A 13 3.90 -11.30 8.06
C ALA A 13 4.37 -10.13 7.17
N VAL A 14 5.66 -10.10 6.80
CA VAL A 14 6.20 -9.08 5.90
C VAL A 14 5.63 -9.22 4.49
N GLU A 15 5.53 -10.45 3.97
CA GLU A 15 4.90 -10.74 2.67
C GLU A 15 3.42 -10.36 2.67
N LEU A 16 2.69 -10.66 3.74
CA LEU A 16 1.30 -10.24 3.89
C LEU A 16 1.15 -8.70 3.86
N LEU A 17 2.04 -7.96 4.52
CA LEU A 17 1.99 -6.50 4.52
C LEU A 17 2.32 -5.92 3.13
N ASP A 18 3.14 -6.61 2.34
CA ASP A 18 3.44 -6.28 0.94
C ASP A 18 2.16 -6.38 0.09
N GLU A 19 1.46 -7.52 0.15
CA GLU A 19 0.17 -7.69 -0.54
C GLU A 19 -0.89 -6.68 -0.07
N MET A 20 -0.89 -6.36 1.23
CA MET A 20 -1.81 -5.38 1.79
C MET A 20 -1.54 -3.98 1.26
N GLU A 21 -0.28 -3.60 1.00
CA GLU A 21 0.06 -2.31 0.39
C GLU A 21 -0.66 -2.15 -0.96
N GLU A 22 -0.53 -3.12 -1.85
CA GLU A 22 -1.15 -3.10 -3.19
C GLU A 22 -2.68 -3.02 -3.13
N ARG A 23 -3.28 -3.80 -2.23
CA ARG A 23 -4.74 -3.83 -2.05
C ARG A 23 -5.26 -2.52 -1.45
N LEU A 24 -4.54 -1.94 -0.50
CA LEU A 24 -4.88 -0.66 0.10
C LEU A 24 -4.75 0.48 -0.91
N PHE A 25 -3.71 0.47 -1.75
CA PHE A 25 -3.56 1.42 -2.83
C PHE A 25 -4.71 1.33 -3.84
N THR A 26 -5.08 0.10 -4.23
CA THR A 26 -6.25 -0.13 -5.11
C THR A 26 -7.55 0.39 -4.48
N ALA A 27 -7.75 0.17 -3.19
CA ALA A 27 -8.91 0.68 -2.47
C ALA A 27 -8.93 2.22 -2.40
N LEU A 28 -7.77 2.84 -2.21
CA LEU A 28 -7.60 4.29 -2.21
C LEU A 28 -7.98 4.88 -3.59
N VAL A 29 -7.44 4.33 -4.67
CA VAL A 29 -7.77 4.74 -6.04
C VAL A 29 -9.25 4.58 -6.32
N ASN A 30 -9.82 3.41 -6.05
CA ASN A 30 -11.24 3.16 -6.31
C ASN A 30 -12.13 4.13 -5.53
N THR A 31 -11.86 4.33 -4.24
CA THR A 31 -12.61 5.28 -3.42
C THR A 31 -12.50 6.70 -3.99
N GLY A 32 -11.30 7.13 -4.36
CA GLY A 32 -11.06 8.45 -4.92
C GLY A 32 -11.80 8.66 -6.24
N MET A 33 -11.80 7.65 -7.11
CA MET A 33 -12.47 7.68 -8.42
C MET A 33 -13.99 7.78 -8.33
N TYR A 34 -14.61 7.21 -7.29
CA TYR A 34 -16.06 7.41 -7.04
C TYR A 34 -16.37 8.67 -6.21
N GLY A 35 -15.37 9.24 -5.53
CA GLY A 35 -15.46 10.46 -4.73
C GLY A 35 -14.86 11.68 -5.44
N VAL A 36 -13.73 12.17 -4.93
CA VAL A 36 -13.10 13.45 -5.34
C VAL A 36 -12.67 13.49 -6.81
N TYR A 37 -12.40 12.34 -7.42
CA TYR A 37 -11.98 12.19 -8.82
C TYR A 37 -13.09 11.70 -9.75
N ARG A 38 -14.36 11.85 -9.37
CA ARG A 38 -15.49 11.37 -10.18
C ARG A 38 -15.52 11.92 -11.60
N GLU A 39 -15.12 13.17 -11.80
CA GLU A 39 -15.06 13.76 -13.15
C GLU A 39 -13.91 13.19 -13.98
N VAL A 40 -12.79 12.86 -13.33
CA VAL A 40 -11.67 12.14 -13.95
C VAL A 40 -12.09 10.72 -14.33
N HIS A 41 -12.78 10.01 -13.43
CA HIS A 41 -13.36 8.68 -13.71
C HIS A 41 -14.31 8.67 -14.92
N ARG A 42 -15.09 9.74 -15.12
CA ARG A 42 -15.99 9.86 -16.28
C ARG A 42 -15.26 10.15 -17.59
N ALA A 43 -14.06 10.73 -17.52
CA ALA A 43 -13.26 11.06 -18.69
C ALA A 43 -12.48 9.86 -19.25
N PHE A 44 -12.23 8.83 -18.42
CA PHE A 44 -11.52 7.62 -18.83
C PHE A 44 -12.40 6.69 -19.67
N SER A 45 -11.82 6.21 -20.77
CA SER A 45 -12.36 5.16 -21.62
C SER A 45 -11.72 3.81 -21.31
N VAL A 46 -12.44 2.73 -21.59
CA VAL A 46 -11.89 1.37 -21.47
C VAL A 46 -10.67 1.24 -22.38
N GLY A 47 -9.49 0.99 -21.80
CA GLY A 47 -8.21 0.90 -22.49
C GLY A 47 -7.24 2.03 -22.18
N ASP A 48 -7.69 3.10 -21.52
CA ASP A 48 -6.82 4.16 -21.05
C ASP A 48 -5.98 3.67 -19.85
N SER A 49 -4.70 4.03 -19.85
CA SER A 49 -3.79 3.77 -18.73
C SER A 49 -3.51 5.07 -17.99
N TYR A 50 -3.59 5.04 -16.67
CA TYR A 50 -3.22 6.15 -15.82
C TYR A 50 -2.41 5.65 -14.64
N GLU A 51 -1.25 6.27 -14.44
CA GLU A 51 -0.40 6.00 -13.29
C GLU A 51 -0.84 6.91 -12.15
N PHE A 52 -1.41 6.30 -11.11
CA PHE A 52 -1.77 7.02 -9.90
C PHE A 52 -0.57 7.14 -8.98
N GLU A 53 -0.43 8.27 -8.33
CA GLU A 53 0.59 8.52 -7.32
C GLU A 53 -0.05 8.87 -5.98
N LEU A 54 0.58 8.46 -4.87
CA LEU A 54 0.07 8.71 -3.52
C LEU A 54 -0.23 10.18 -3.23
N ARG A 55 0.63 11.08 -3.71
CA ARG A 55 0.49 12.53 -3.55
C ARG A 55 -0.80 13.09 -4.12
N GLN A 56 -1.45 12.40 -5.05
CA GLN A 56 -2.72 12.83 -5.60
C GLN A 56 -3.81 12.75 -4.52
N PHE A 57 -3.79 11.72 -3.70
CA PHE A 57 -4.79 11.49 -2.66
C PHE A 57 -4.51 12.28 -1.36
N GLU A 58 -3.47 13.12 -1.34
CA GLU A 58 -3.17 14.03 -0.23
C GLU A 58 -4.05 15.28 -0.31
N ASP A 59 -4.42 15.83 0.86
CA ASP A 59 -5.15 17.10 0.98
C ASP A 59 -6.46 17.18 0.18
N THR A 60 -7.09 16.03 -0.11
CA THR A 60 -8.34 15.96 -0.88
C THR A 60 -9.57 16.46 -0.12
N GLY A 61 -9.46 16.57 1.21
CA GLY A 61 -10.56 16.93 2.11
C GLY A 61 -11.57 15.79 2.34
N ASP A 62 -11.34 14.60 1.78
CA ASP A 62 -12.15 13.41 2.01
C ASP A 62 -11.57 12.58 3.16
N ALA A 63 -12.31 12.54 4.27
CA ALA A 63 -11.87 11.83 5.48
C ALA A 63 -11.67 10.32 5.28
N SER A 64 -12.34 9.71 4.29
CA SER A 64 -12.17 8.28 3.98
C SER A 64 -10.86 8.05 3.23
N LEU A 65 -10.52 8.94 2.28
CA LEU A 65 -9.23 8.91 1.60
C LEU A 65 -8.08 9.18 2.56
N ASP A 66 -8.24 10.14 3.47
CA ASP A 66 -7.24 10.43 4.51
C ASP A 66 -6.98 9.19 5.39
N ALA A 67 -8.05 8.49 5.80
CA ALA A 67 -7.93 7.27 6.60
C ALA A 67 -7.23 6.11 5.84
N LEU A 68 -7.57 5.91 4.57
CA LEU A 68 -6.94 4.89 3.73
C LEU A 68 -5.46 5.21 3.47
N LEU A 69 -5.14 6.46 3.18
CA LEU A 69 -3.78 6.93 2.98
C LEU A 69 -2.93 6.77 4.25
N ALA A 70 -3.50 7.11 5.41
CA ALA A 70 -2.83 6.90 6.70
C ALA A 70 -2.56 5.42 6.97
N LEU A 71 -3.54 4.54 6.74
CA LEU A 71 -3.36 3.10 6.91
C LEU A 71 -2.29 2.56 5.96
N LEU A 72 -2.30 2.96 4.69
CA LEU A 72 -1.30 2.56 3.71
C LEU A 72 0.12 2.94 4.16
N ARG A 73 0.33 4.20 4.57
CA ARG A 73 1.62 4.65 5.11
C ARG A 73 2.05 3.85 6.33
N HIS A 74 1.11 3.56 7.25
CA HIS A 74 1.39 2.74 8.42
C HIS A 74 1.75 1.29 8.07
N THR A 75 1.12 0.69 7.06
CA THR A 75 1.45 -0.64 6.56
C THR A 75 2.89 -0.68 6.07
N VAL A 76 3.29 0.28 5.23
CA VAL A 76 4.67 0.40 4.70
C VAL A 76 5.68 0.55 5.83
N THR A 77 5.47 1.52 6.73
CA THR A 77 6.38 1.75 7.87
C THR A 77 6.45 0.52 8.80
N THR A 78 5.35 -0.20 8.98
CA THR A 78 5.33 -1.41 9.81
C THR A 78 6.13 -2.53 9.14
N ARG A 79 5.95 -2.73 7.84
CA ARG A 79 6.72 -3.72 7.04
C ARG A 79 8.21 -3.44 7.13
N GLU A 80 8.63 -2.21 6.87
CA GLU A 80 10.04 -1.78 6.95
C GLU A 80 10.60 -1.98 8.36
N ARG A 81 9.82 -1.65 9.38
CA ARG A 81 10.21 -1.86 10.78
C ARG A 81 10.36 -3.34 11.12
N LEU A 82 9.48 -4.22 10.63
CA LEU A 82 9.60 -5.66 10.83
C LEU A 82 10.86 -6.20 10.14
N ARG A 83 11.15 -5.76 8.91
CA ARG A 83 12.39 -6.10 8.20
C ARG A 83 13.62 -5.66 8.99
N GLY A 84 13.68 -4.39 9.40
CA GLY A 84 14.82 -3.82 10.11
C GLY A 84 15.06 -4.43 11.49
N LEU A 85 14.00 -4.72 12.26
CA LEU A 85 14.13 -5.34 13.58
C LEU A 85 14.60 -6.80 13.53
N ASN A 86 14.44 -7.47 12.38
CA ASN A 86 14.72 -8.90 12.22
C ASN A 86 15.84 -9.17 11.20
N GLU A 87 16.57 -8.13 10.78
CA GLU A 87 17.69 -8.22 9.83
C GLU A 87 17.30 -9.03 8.57
N LEU A 88 16.09 -8.78 8.07
CA LEU A 88 15.62 -9.40 6.84
C LEU A 88 16.23 -8.63 5.66
N GLU A 89 17.05 -9.31 4.86
CA GLU A 89 17.52 -8.77 3.59
C GLU A 89 16.34 -8.56 2.63
N ASP A 90 16.42 -7.53 1.80
CA ASP A 90 15.53 -7.44 0.65
C ASP A 90 15.78 -8.68 -0.22
N GLY A 91 14.69 -9.38 -0.55
CA GLY A 91 14.76 -10.48 -1.51
C GLY A 91 15.46 -9.97 -2.78
N PRO A 92 16.19 -10.84 -3.49
CA PRO A 92 17.09 -10.39 -4.55
C PRO A 92 16.37 -9.45 -5.49
N GLU A 93 16.83 -8.19 -5.55
CA GLU A 93 16.43 -7.28 -6.61
C GLU A 93 16.65 -8.01 -7.94
N GLY A 94 15.59 -8.10 -8.74
CA GLY A 94 15.55 -8.89 -9.96
C GLY A 94 16.75 -8.63 -10.87
N GLY A 95 17.35 -9.73 -11.34
CA GLY A 95 18.18 -9.77 -12.55
C GLY A 95 17.34 -9.94 -13.81
#